data_AF-A0AAV5U0K1-F1
#
_entry.id   AF-A0AAV5U0K1-F1
#
_cell.length_a   1.000
_cell.length_b   1.000
_cell.length_c   1.000
_cell.angle_alpha   90.00
_cell.angle_beta   90.00
_cell.angle_gamma   90.00
#
_symmetry.space_group_name_H-M   'P 1'
#
loop_
_entity.id
_entity.type
_entity.pdbx_description
1 polymer ?
#
loop_
_entity_poly.entity_id
_entity_poly.type
_entity_poly.pdbx_seq_one_letter_code
_entity_poly.pdbx_strand_id
1 'polypeptide(L)'
;PIMHDDTIQKVPEWKPPEVVMDFIYSIKSDSWDFAILMWEIYSNGGDPYPGLTRLLSQPLTVLPEYRMKMPNDTPGEIAKIALQCWDKNADKRPSLIGILP
;
A
#
# COMPACT_ATOMS: atom_id res chain seq x y z
N PRO A 1 23.66 -24.25 -3.16
CA PRO A 1 22.42 -23.93 -2.41
C PRO A 1 21.98 -22.51 -2.73
N ILE A 2 20.89 -22.36 -3.47
CA ILE A 2 20.23 -21.07 -3.62
C ILE A 2 19.81 -20.65 -2.22
N MET A 3 20.39 -19.57 -1.69
CA MET A 3 19.96 -18.99 -0.42
C MET A 3 18.46 -18.70 -0.56
N HIS A 4 17.61 -19.49 0.08
CA HIS A 4 16.24 -19.08 0.32
C HIS A 4 16.35 -17.97 1.36
N ASP A 5 16.26 -16.73 0.88
CA ASP A 5 16.23 -15.56 1.72
C ASP A 5 14.85 -15.50 2.38
N ASP A 6 14.75 -16.06 3.59
CA ASP A 6 13.54 -16.07 4.43
C ASP A 6 12.99 -14.65 4.69
N THR A 7 13.76 -13.61 4.38
CA THR A 7 13.34 -12.21 4.48
C THR A 7 12.32 -11.83 3.40
N ILE A 8 12.38 -12.45 2.21
CA ILE A 8 11.40 -12.26 1.12
C ILE A 8 10.00 -12.74 1.54
N GLN A 9 9.93 -13.73 2.44
CA GLN A 9 8.65 -14.25 2.92
C GLN A 9 7.95 -13.26 3.88
N LYS A 10 8.69 -12.34 4.53
CA LYS A 10 8.15 -11.44 5.57
C LYS A 10 7.55 -10.14 5.05
N VAL A 11 7.92 -9.67 3.87
CA VAL A 11 7.37 -8.41 3.32
C VAL A 11 5.97 -8.67 2.78
N PRO A 12 4.94 -7.97 3.30
CA PRO A 12 3.59 -8.08 2.75
C PRO A 12 3.58 -7.67 1.28
N GLU A 13 2.90 -8.43 0.45
CA GLU A 13 2.87 -8.21 -1.00
C GLU A 13 2.11 -6.94 -1.41
N TRP A 14 1.35 -6.35 -0.49
CA TRP A 14 0.65 -5.08 -0.65
C TRP A 14 1.51 -3.85 -0.31
N LYS A 15 2.78 -4.04 0.06
CA LYS A 15 3.76 -2.97 0.22
C LYS A 15 3.99 -2.19 -1.08
N PRO A 16 4.55 -0.97 -1.00
CA PRO A 16 4.79 -0.17 -2.19
C PRO A 16 5.81 -0.83 -3.14
N PRO A 17 5.78 -0.52 -4.44
CA PRO A 17 6.58 -1.20 -5.45
C PRO A 17 8.08 -1.20 -5.15
N GLU A 18 8.62 -0.08 -4.66
CA GLU A 18 10.05 0.06 -4.33
C GLU A 18 10.46 -0.79 -3.11
N VAL A 19 9.54 -1.06 -2.18
CA VAL A 19 9.79 -1.96 -1.04
C VAL A 19 9.73 -3.42 -1.50
N VAL A 20 8.74 -3.74 -2.34
CA VAL A 20 8.53 -5.11 -2.83
C VAL A 20 9.64 -5.57 -3.78
N MET A 21 10.13 -4.67 -4.65
CA MET A 21 11.15 -5.00 -5.66
C MET A 21 12.57 -4.80 -5.14
N ASP A 22 12.82 -3.68 -4.45
CA ASP A 22 14.18 -3.22 -4.16
C ASP A 22 14.48 -3.11 -2.66
N PHE A 23 13.51 -3.44 -1.78
CA PHE A 23 13.61 -3.30 -0.33
C PHE A 23 13.97 -1.87 0.13
N ILE A 24 13.53 -0.86 -0.62
CA ILE A 24 13.79 0.56 -0.31
C ILE A 24 12.70 1.10 0.62
N TYR A 25 13.05 1.31 1.90
CA TYR A 25 12.17 1.93 2.89
C TYR A 25 12.46 3.44 3.01
N SER A 26 11.41 4.26 3.08
CA SER A 26 11.50 5.72 3.17
C SER A 26 10.23 6.34 3.77
N ILE A 27 10.27 7.65 4.05
CA ILE A 27 9.06 8.40 4.45
C ILE A 27 7.92 8.25 3.41
N LYS A 28 8.27 8.06 2.13
CA LYS A 28 7.28 7.84 1.05
C LYS A 28 6.73 6.41 1.03
N SER A 29 7.48 5.42 1.52
CA SER A 29 6.92 4.07 1.72
C SER A 29 5.95 4.06 2.91
N ASP A 30 6.27 4.79 3.99
CA ASP A 30 5.37 4.93 5.14
C ASP A 30 4.06 5.64 4.75
N SER A 31 4.13 6.56 3.78
CA SER A 31 2.94 7.22 3.23
C SER A 31 2.03 6.22 2.50
N TRP A 32 2.58 5.22 1.82
CA TRP A 32 1.79 4.13 1.22
C TRP A 32 1.16 3.25 2.31
N ASP A 33 1.94 2.87 3.32
CA ASP A 33 1.45 2.07 4.45
C ASP A 33 0.29 2.76 5.18
N PHE A 34 0.33 4.09 5.26
CA PHE A 34 -0.80 4.87 5.78
C PHE A 34 -2.08 4.71 4.95
N ALA A 35 -1.99 4.63 3.62
CA ALA A 35 -3.16 4.36 2.77
C ALA A 35 -3.77 2.98 3.05
N ILE A 36 -2.92 1.96 3.24
CA ILE A 36 -3.35 0.61 3.63
C ILE A 36 -4.03 0.65 4.99
N LEU A 37 -3.42 1.32 5.98
CA LEU A 37 -4.00 1.47 7.31
C LEU A 37 -5.36 2.18 7.27
N MET A 38 -5.51 3.24 6.48
CA MET A 38 -6.81 3.89 6.30
C MET A 38 -7.83 2.91 5.74
N TRP A 39 -7.46 2.11 4.72
CA TRP A 39 -8.34 1.09 4.19
C TRP A 39 -8.75 0.06 5.25
N GLU A 40 -7.81 -0.45 6.05
CA GLU A 40 -8.06 -1.41 7.13
C GLU A 40 -9.01 -0.86 8.20
N ILE A 41 -8.86 0.41 8.60
CA ILE A 41 -9.74 1.06 9.57
C ILE A 41 -11.18 1.10 9.04
N TYR A 42 -11.38 1.56 7.80
CA TYR A 42 -12.72 1.69 7.22
C TYR A 42 -13.30 0.36 6.73
N SER A 43 -12.48 -0.68 6.58
CA SER A 43 -12.93 -2.04 6.30
C SER A 43 -13.21 -2.84 7.57
N ASN A 44 -13.13 -2.20 8.75
CA ASN A 44 -13.34 -2.80 10.07
C ASN A 44 -12.36 -3.96 10.36
N GLY A 45 -11.07 -3.73 10.03
CA GLY A 45 -9.99 -4.70 10.20
C GLY A 45 -9.94 -5.78 9.13
N GLY A 46 -10.47 -5.50 7.93
CA GLY A 46 -10.39 -6.43 6.81
C GLY A 46 -8.98 -6.60 6.29
N ASP A 47 -8.71 -7.71 5.62
CA ASP A 47 -7.42 -7.97 4.97
C ASP A 47 -7.29 -7.15 3.68
N PRO A 48 -6.20 -6.40 3.47
CA PRO A 48 -5.94 -5.67 2.22
C PRO A 48 -6.02 -6.60 1.01
N TYR A 49 -6.63 -6.11 -0.07
CA TYR A 49 -6.90 -6.88 -1.29
C TYR A 49 -7.75 -8.15 -1.04
N PRO A 50 -8.97 -7.99 -0.49
CA PRO A 50 -9.79 -9.13 -0.08
C PRO A 50 -10.11 -10.07 -1.25
N GLY A 51 -9.98 -11.37 -1.01
CA GLY A 51 -10.27 -12.42 -2.00
C GLY A 51 -9.15 -12.65 -3.03
N LEU A 52 -8.04 -11.93 -2.95
CA LEU A 52 -6.87 -12.17 -3.79
C LEU A 52 -5.82 -12.99 -3.02
N THR A 53 -5.19 -13.92 -3.73
CA THR A 53 -4.02 -14.63 -3.19
C THR A 53 -2.80 -13.74 -3.25
N ARG A 54 -1.80 -14.00 -2.39
CA ARG A 54 -0.50 -13.30 -2.37
C ARG A 54 0.16 -13.19 -3.76
N LEU A 55 0.01 -14.22 -4.59
CA LEU A 55 0.55 -14.24 -5.96
C LEU A 55 -0.14 -13.24 -6.91
N LEU A 56 -1.39 -12.87 -6.64
CA LEU A 56 -2.20 -11.99 -7.48
C LEU A 56 -2.24 -10.55 -6.98
N SER A 57 -2.06 -10.30 -5.68
CA SER A 57 -2.00 -8.94 -5.11
C SER A 57 -0.68 -8.23 -5.42
N GLN A 58 0.45 -8.94 -5.47
CA GLN A 58 1.76 -8.35 -5.78
C GLN A 58 1.83 -7.70 -7.19
N PRO A 59 1.33 -8.34 -8.27
CA PRO A 59 1.25 -7.68 -9.57
C PRO A 59 0.37 -6.44 -9.53
N LEU A 60 -0.71 -6.43 -8.76
CA LEU A 60 -1.64 -5.30 -8.70
C LEU A 60 -1.05 -4.10 -7.95
N THR A 61 -0.14 -4.32 -7.02
CA THR A 61 0.54 -3.22 -6.30
C THR A 61 1.63 -2.60 -7.17
N VAL A 62 2.35 -3.44 -7.93
CA VAL A 62 3.42 -3.03 -8.86
C VAL A 62 2.87 -2.43 -10.17
N LEU A 63 1.76 -2.96 -10.68
CA LEU A 63 1.13 -2.48 -11.91
C LEU A 63 0.26 -1.24 -11.64
N PRO A 64 0.23 -0.28 -12.57
CA PRO A 64 -0.46 1.00 -12.39
C PRO A 64 -1.99 0.89 -12.44
N GLU A 65 -2.52 -0.18 -13.04
CA GLU A 65 -3.92 -0.25 -13.45
C GLU A 65 -4.91 -0.61 -12.33
N TYR A 66 -4.42 -0.93 -11.12
CA TYR A 66 -5.32 -1.33 -10.04
C TYR A 66 -4.90 -0.86 -8.65
N ARG A 67 -5.85 -0.31 -7.93
CA ARG A 67 -5.81 -0.09 -6.48
C ARG A 67 -7.11 -0.61 -5.89
N MET A 68 -7.05 -1.13 -4.67
CA MET A 68 -8.27 -1.63 -4.04
C MET A 68 -9.19 -0.44 -3.74
N LYS A 69 -10.50 -0.63 -3.97
CA LYS A 69 -11.48 0.42 -3.76
C LYS A 69 -11.62 0.70 -2.25
N MET A 70 -11.65 1.97 -1.87
CA MET A 70 -11.96 2.36 -0.49
C MET A 70 -13.39 1.90 -0.10
N PRO A 71 -13.60 1.45 1.15
CA PRO A 71 -14.93 1.08 1.64
C PRO A 71 -15.94 2.22 1.48
N ASN A 72 -17.21 1.90 1.22
CA ASN A 72 -18.23 2.91 0.87
C ASN A 72 -18.47 3.93 1.99
N ASP A 73 -18.25 3.55 3.25
CA ASP A 73 -18.47 4.41 4.42
C ASP A 73 -17.26 5.32 4.73
N THR A 74 -16.21 5.27 3.89
CA THR A 74 -15.04 6.14 4.03
C THR A 74 -15.41 7.59 3.66
N PRO A 75 -15.19 8.58 4.56
CA PRO A 75 -15.36 9.99 4.22
C PRO A 75 -14.52 10.39 3.00
N GLY A 76 -15.10 11.21 2.11
CA GLY A 76 -14.49 11.55 0.81
C GLY A 76 -13.09 12.15 0.91
N GLU A 77 -12.84 13.03 1.89
CA GLU A 77 -11.51 13.62 2.11
C GLU A 77 -10.48 12.57 2.55
N ILE A 78 -10.87 11.60 3.37
CA ILE A 78 -9.98 10.53 3.82
C ILE A 78 -9.67 9.59 2.66
N ALA A 79 -10.69 9.20 1.88
CA ALA A 79 -10.50 8.39 0.68
C ALA A 79 -9.56 9.09 -0.32
N LYS A 80 -9.72 10.40 -0.52
CA LYS A 80 -8.85 11.20 -1.39
C LYS A 80 -7.40 11.21 -0.91
N ILE A 81 -7.16 11.46 0.38
CA ILE A 81 -5.81 11.43 0.98
C ILE A 81 -5.20 10.03 0.82
N ALA A 82 -5.93 8.97 1.17
CA ALA A 82 -5.47 7.59 1.06
C ALA A 82 -5.09 7.26 -0.40
N LEU A 83 -5.90 7.67 -1.38
CA LEU A 83 -5.61 7.46 -2.81
C LEU A 83 -4.36 8.25 -3.28
N GLN A 84 -4.12 9.46 -2.76
CA GLN A 84 -2.89 10.22 -3.06
C GLN A 84 -1.64 9.54 -2.47
N CYS A 85 -1.75 9.04 -1.24
CA CYS A 85 -0.73 8.22 -0.59
C CYS A 85 -0.43 6.92 -1.36
N TRP A 86 -1.39 6.43 -2.14
CA TRP A 86 -1.29 5.19 -2.90
C TRP A 86 -0.78 5.34 -4.34
N ASP A 87 -0.20 6.49 -4.69
CA ASP A 87 0.40 6.73 -5.99
C ASP A 87 1.58 5.77 -6.22
N LYS A 88 1.70 5.23 -7.45
CA LYS A 88 2.84 4.38 -7.81
C LYS A 88 4.17 5.12 -7.67
N ASN A 89 4.21 6.38 -8.10
CA ASN A 89 5.40 7.20 -7.99
C ASN A 89 5.54 7.75 -6.57
N ALA A 90 6.59 7.31 -5.86
CA ALA A 90 6.91 7.75 -4.50
C ALA A 90 7.01 9.28 -4.36
N ASP A 91 7.48 9.99 -5.40
CA ASP A 91 7.63 11.44 -5.36
C ASP A 91 6.28 12.18 -5.36
N LYS A 92 5.24 11.57 -5.94
CA LYS A 92 3.88 12.12 -5.99
C LYS A 92 3.10 11.90 -4.70
N ARG A 93 3.52 10.96 -3.87
CA ARG A 93 2.88 10.69 -2.58
C ARG A 93 3.12 11.88 -1.66
N PRO A 94 2.10 12.44 -0.97
CA PRO A 94 2.33 13.43 0.06
C PRO A 94 3.12 12.79 1.22
N SER A 95 3.94 13.56 1.94
CA SER A 95 4.46 13.08 3.23
C SER A 95 3.37 13.20 4.29
N LEU A 96 3.41 12.38 5.33
CA LEU A 96 2.45 12.48 6.44
C LEU A 96 2.44 13.89 7.07
N ILE A 97 3.60 14.54 7.15
CA ILE A 97 3.71 15.94 7.59
C ILE A 97 2.90 16.89 6.69
N GLY A 98 2.88 16.66 5.37
CA GLY A 98 2.11 17.48 4.43
C GLY A 98 0.61 17.18 4.40
N ILE A 99 0.17 16.10 5.06
CA ILE A 99 -1.25 15.72 5.18
C ILE A 99 -1.87 16.31 6.45
N LEU A 100 -1.07 16.40 7.53
CA LEU A 100 -1.51 16.93 8.80
C LEU A 100 -1.51 18.48 8.77
N PRO A 101 -2.55 19.14 9.32
CA PRO A 101 -2.65 20.59 9.37
C PRO A 101 -1.62 21.25 10.30
#